data_AF-A0A1B1TL69-F1
#
_entry.id   AF-A0A1B1TL69-F1
#
_cell.length_a   1.000
_cell.length_b   1.000
_cell.length_c   1.000
_cell.angle_alpha   90.00
_cell.angle_beta   90.00
_cell.angle_gamma   90.00
#
_symmetry.space_group_name_H-M   'P 1'
#
loop_
_entity.id
_entity.type
_entity.pdbx_description
1 polymer ?
#
loop_
_entity_poly.entity_id
_entity_poly.type
_entity_poly.pdbx_seq_one_letter_code
_entity_poly.pdbx_strand_id
1 'polypeptide(L)'
;MDKDTQNISVPENLKPEDISSGEELVPAEVAARKAREGEFTPDPKQGKDKSVDTTAGYTVSEQGLVNNYAVTPEVYEEQKSSVQKRRDYTMLGVVALAVGILLIGAAITVNLLA
;
A
#
# COMPACT_ATOMS: atom_id res chain seq x y z
N MET A 1 2.67 35.82 24.92
CA MET A 1 1.79 35.53 23.77
C MET A 1 0.42 35.34 24.37
N ASP A 2 -0.30 36.45 24.53
CA ASP A 2 -1.58 36.48 25.23
C ASP A 2 -2.65 35.78 24.41
N LYS A 3 -3.33 34.82 25.02
CA LYS A 3 -4.51 34.20 24.44
C LYS A 3 -5.72 34.93 24.99
N ASP A 4 -6.16 35.95 24.26
CA ASP A 4 -7.46 36.59 24.42
C ASP A 4 -8.55 35.55 24.19
N THR A 5 -8.87 34.82 25.25
CA THR A 5 -10.05 33.97 25.31
C THR A 5 -11.20 34.93 25.53
N GLN A 6 -11.86 35.34 24.45
CA GLN A 6 -13.05 36.16 24.57
C GLN A 6 -14.09 35.35 25.34
N ASN A 7 -14.37 35.76 26.57
CA ASN A 7 -15.46 35.25 27.38
C ASN A 7 -16.75 35.76 26.73
N ILE A 8 -17.33 34.96 25.83
CA ILE A 8 -18.60 35.26 25.20
C ILE A 8 -19.67 35.12 26.28
N SER A 9 -20.11 36.26 26.83
CA SER A 9 -21.21 36.30 27.79
C SER A 9 -22.49 35.84 27.10
N VAL A 10 -22.99 34.68 27.47
CA VAL A 10 -24.30 34.16 27.03
C VAL A 10 -25.36 35.15 27.51
N PRO A 11 -26.16 35.79 26.62
CA PRO A 11 -27.17 36.74 27.05
C PRO A 11 -28.18 36.06 27.98
N GLU A 12 -28.54 36.76 29.06
CA GLU A 12 -29.37 36.28 30.17
C GLU A 12 -30.78 35.80 29.75
N ASN A 13 -31.18 36.07 28.51
CA ASN A 13 -32.48 35.71 27.94
C ASN A 13 -32.44 34.50 27.00
N LEU A 14 -31.31 33.77 26.92
CA LEU A 14 -31.26 32.47 26.24
C LEU A 14 -31.80 31.40 27.17
N LYS A 15 -32.90 30.77 26.77
CA LYS A 15 -33.37 29.58 27.45
C LYS A 15 -32.30 28.49 27.31
N PRO A 16 -31.97 27.75 28.38
CA PRO A 16 -31.01 26.65 28.31
C PRO A 16 -31.36 25.61 27.24
N GLU A 17 -32.65 25.49 26.94
CA GLU A 17 -33.25 24.58 25.94
C GLU A 17 -32.93 24.96 24.48
N ASP A 18 -32.62 26.23 24.21
CA ASP A 18 -32.30 26.74 22.86
C ASP A 18 -30.80 26.65 22.52
N ILE A 19 -29.98 26.20 23.47
CA ILE A 19 -28.52 26.07 23.28
C ILE A 19 -28.24 24.69 22.67
N SER A 20 -27.86 24.66 21.39
CA SER A 20 -27.42 23.41 20.74
C SER A 20 -26.15 22.88 21.42
N SER A 21 -26.13 21.57 21.67
CA SER A 21 -24.97 20.84 22.20
C SER A 21 -23.83 20.72 21.17
N GLY A 22 -24.09 21.06 19.90
CA GLY A 22 -23.14 20.89 18.80
C GLY A 22 -23.02 19.44 18.30
N GLU A 23 -23.79 18.51 18.86
CA GLU A 23 -23.82 17.10 18.40
C GLU A 23 -24.31 16.95 16.96
N GLU A 24 -25.15 17.89 16.49
CA GLU A 24 -25.63 17.97 15.11
C GLU A 24 -24.50 18.23 14.09
N LEU A 25 -23.36 18.77 14.53
CA LEU A 25 -22.21 19.07 13.69
C LEU A 25 -21.29 17.85 13.50
N VAL A 26 -21.52 16.78 14.28
CA VAL A 26 -20.74 15.55 14.18
C VAL A 26 -21.29 14.72 13.00
N PRO A 27 -20.44 14.26 12.07
CA PRO A 27 -20.89 13.41 10.98
C PRO A 27 -21.55 12.12 11.48
N ALA A 28 -22.56 11.65 10.74
CA ALA A 28 -23.30 10.43 11.08
C ALA A 28 -22.36 9.21 11.24
N GLU A 29 -21.36 9.06 10.38
CA GLU A 29 -20.34 8.00 10.48
C GLU A 29 -19.57 8.04 11.80
N VAL A 30 -19.16 9.22 12.25
CA VAL A 30 -18.38 9.41 13.47
C VAL A 30 -19.26 9.19 14.70
N ALA A 31 -20.49 9.69 14.68
CA ALA A 31 -21.47 9.45 15.72
C ALA A 31 -21.81 7.95 15.84
N ALA A 32 -22.08 7.27 14.72
CA ALA A 32 -22.36 5.85 14.69
C ALA A 32 -21.15 5.02 15.16
N ARG A 33 -19.95 5.43 14.80
CA ARG A 33 -18.71 4.79 15.27
C ARG A 33 -18.53 4.98 16.76
N LYS A 34 -18.70 6.20 17.28
CA LYS A 34 -18.63 6.50 18.72
C LYS A 34 -19.66 5.70 19.51
N ALA A 35 -20.85 5.49 18.98
CA ALA A 35 -21.87 4.64 19.59
C ALA A 35 -21.46 3.15 19.66
N ARG A 36 -20.71 2.64 18.68
CA ARG A 36 -20.23 1.25 18.65
C ARG A 36 -18.94 1.03 19.43
N GLU A 37 -18.01 1.98 19.35
CA GLU A 37 -16.60 1.83 19.76
C GLU A 37 -16.24 2.71 20.97
N GLY A 38 -17.12 3.61 21.39
CA GLY A 38 -16.84 4.59 22.44
C GLY A 38 -15.98 5.74 21.94
N GLU A 39 -15.21 6.35 22.85
CA GLU A 39 -14.24 7.38 22.48
C GLU A 39 -13.12 6.76 21.64
N PHE A 40 -12.92 7.27 20.43
CA PHE A 40 -12.00 6.70 19.46
C PHE A 40 -11.08 7.78 18.89
N THR A 41 -9.78 7.48 18.83
CA THR A 41 -8.80 8.29 18.12
C THR A 41 -8.39 7.56 16.84
N PRO A 42 -8.49 8.18 15.66
CA PRO A 42 -8.05 7.59 14.40
C PRO A 42 -6.53 7.37 14.35
N ASP A 43 -6.12 6.21 14.83
CA ASP A 43 -4.77 5.69 14.84
C ASP A 43 -4.69 4.43 13.95
N PRO A 44 -4.15 4.53 12.72
CA PRO A 44 -4.00 3.40 11.83
C PRO A 44 -2.89 2.50 12.37
N LYS A 45 -3.20 1.22 12.48
CA LYS A 45 -2.24 0.23 12.97
C LYS A 45 -1.54 -0.41 11.78
N GLN A 46 -0.22 -0.57 11.92
CA GLN A 46 0.56 -1.40 11.01
C GLN A 46 0.00 -2.82 10.97
N GLY A 47 -0.06 -3.38 9.77
CA GLY A 47 -0.43 -4.77 9.56
C GLY A 47 0.52 -5.74 10.28
N LYS A 48 0.11 -7.02 10.35
CA LYS A 48 0.97 -8.09 10.91
C LYS A 48 2.25 -8.28 10.11
N ASP A 49 2.15 -8.09 8.79
CA ASP A 49 3.27 -8.09 7.89
C ASP A 49 3.92 -6.70 7.88
N LYS A 50 5.12 -6.61 8.44
CA LYS A 50 5.90 -5.37 8.53
C LYS A 50 6.69 -5.08 7.25
N SER A 51 6.63 -5.94 6.24
CA SER A 51 7.31 -5.72 4.95
C SER A 51 6.65 -4.60 4.14
N VAL A 52 5.39 -4.27 4.43
CA VAL A 52 4.62 -3.19 3.80
C VAL A 52 4.20 -2.19 4.87
N ASP A 53 4.51 -0.91 4.67
CA ASP A 53 3.98 0.15 5.51
C ASP A 53 2.51 0.41 5.15
N THR A 54 1.59 -0.08 5.99
CA THR A 54 0.15 0.08 5.78
C THR A 54 -0.41 1.35 6.40
N THR A 55 0.43 2.16 7.05
CA THR A 55 0.05 3.43 7.69
C THR A 55 0.47 4.64 6.85
N ALA A 56 1.41 4.45 5.93
CA ALA A 56 1.85 5.48 5.00
C ALA A 56 0.67 6.00 4.16
N GLY A 57 0.53 7.32 4.09
CA GLY A 57 -0.44 7.99 3.23
C GLY A 57 -1.86 8.12 3.80
N TYR A 58 -2.11 7.66 5.02
CA TYR A 58 -3.38 7.94 5.69
C TYR A 58 -3.45 9.41 6.12
N THR A 59 -4.65 10.00 6.05
CA THR A 59 -4.93 11.30 6.65
C THR A 59 -6.23 11.23 7.43
N VAL A 60 -6.35 12.04 8.48
CA VAL A 60 -7.60 12.21 9.24
C VAL A 60 -8.13 13.60 8.97
N SER A 61 -9.38 13.71 8.57
CA SER A 61 -10.04 15.01 8.45
C SER A 61 -10.26 15.66 9.82
N GLU A 62 -10.49 16.97 9.86
CA GLU A 62 -10.85 17.68 11.10
C GLU A 62 -12.13 17.13 11.75
N GLN A 63 -12.96 16.45 10.96
CA GLN A 63 -14.18 15.79 11.41
C GLN A 63 -13.94 14.38 11.96
N GLY A 64 -12.69 13.87 11.95
CA GLY A 64 -12.35 12.54 12.46
C GLY A 64 -12.56 11.39 11.47
N LEU A 65 -12.77 11.69 10.18
CA LEU A 65 -12.90 10.66 9.13
C LEU A 65 -11.51 10.29 8.62
N VAL A 66 -11.23 9.00 8.57
CA VAL A 66 -9.97 8.47 8.00
C VAL A 66 -10.10 8.40 6.48
N ASN A 67 -9.18 9.04 5.78
CA ASN A 67 -9.06 8.96 4.33
C ASN A 67 -7.88 8.05 3.95
N ASN A 68 -8.16 7.05 3.12
CA ASN A 68 -7.13 6.23 2.47
C ASN A 68 -6.98 6.71 1.02
N TYR A 69 -6.11 7.70 0.78
CA TYR A 69 -5.75 8.07 -0.58
C TYR A 69 -4.79 7.03 -1.15
N ALA A 70 -5.03 6.59 -2.39
CA ALA A 70 -4.11 5.72 -3.08
C ALA A 70 -2.77 6.44 -3.29
N VAL A 71 -1.72 5.99 -2.61
CA VAL A 71 -0.36 6.43 -2.86
C VAL A 71 0.19 5.61 -4.03
N THR A 72 0.81 6.28 -5.00
CA THR A 72 1.49 5.60 -6.10
C THR A 72 2.67 4.80 -5.53
N PRO A 73 2.75 3.49 -5.78
CA PRO A 73 3.88 2.69 -5.31
C PRO A 73 5.16 3.08 -6.05
N GLU A 74 6.29 2.80 -5.44
CA GLU A 74 7.58 2.89 -6.13
C GLU A 74 7.59 1.91 -7.31
N VAL A 75 7.94 2.43 -8.50
CA VAL A 75 8.06 1.60 -9.71
C VAL A 75 9.46 0.99 -9.71
N TYR A 76 9.52 -0.34 -9.67
CA TYR A 76 10.78 -1.05 -9.81
C TYR A 76 11.22 -1.06 -11.28
N GLU A 77 12.42 -0.59 -11.56
CA GLU A 77 13.02 -0.78 -12.87
C GLU A 77 13.45 -2.25 -13.04
N GLU A 78 12.99 -2.89 -14.12
CA GLU A 78 13.54 -4.19 -14.49
C GLU A 78 15.00 -4.00 -14.92
N GLN A 79 15.91 -4.71 -14.24
CA GLN A 79 17.31 -4.75 -14.71
C GLN A 79 17.36 -5.42 -16.07
N LYS A 80 17.66 -4.62 -17.10
CA LYS A 80 17.96 -5.10 -18.44
C LYS A 80 19.07 -6.15 -18.32
N SER A 81 18.80 -7.38 -18.77
CA SER A 81 19.80 -8.44 -18.72
C SER A 81 21.09 -7.97 -19.41
N SER A 82 22.22 -8.12 -18.71
CA SER A 82 23.50 -7.65 -19.22
C SER A 82 23.88 -8.43 -20.49
N VAL A 83 24.64 -7.78 -21.38
CA VAL A 83 25.14 -8.42 -22.62
C VAL A 83 25.91 -9.71 -22.30
N GLN A 84 26.56 -9.78 -21.14
CA GLN A 84 27.28 -10.97 -20.66
C GLN A 84 26.34 -12.17 -20.46
N LYS A 85 25.20 -11.98 -19.77
CA LYS A 85 24.25 -13.06 -19.50
C LYS A 85 23.66 -13.64 -20.80
N ARG A 86 23.49 -12.81 -21.84
CA ARG A 86 23.06 -13.26 -23.18
C ARG A 86 24.11 -14.12 -23.89
N ARG A 87 25.41 -13.81 -23.74
CA ARG A 87 26.50 -14.61 -24.34
C ARG A 87 26.58 -16.00 -23.72
N ASP A 88 26.44 -16.09 -22.40
CA ASP A 88 26.49 -17.37 -21.68
C ASP A 88 25.39 -18.33 -22.17
N TYR A 89 24.15 -17.83 -22.33
CA TYR A 89 23.05 -18.63 -22.89
C TYR A 89 23.23 -18.97 -24.37
N THR A 90 23.82 -18.06 -25.15
CA THR A 90 24.08 -18.31 -26.58
C THR A 90 25.12 -19.43 -26.73
N MET A 91 26.20 -19.40 -25.94
CA MET A 91 27.22 -20.45 -25.93
C MET A 91 26.64 -21.78 -25.44
N LEU A 92 25.84 -21.77 -24.37
CA LEU A 92 25.19 -22.99 -23.88
C LEU A 92 24.28 -23.62 -24.94
N GLY A 93 23.51 -22.80 -25.68
CA GLY A 93 22.67 -23.27 -26.77
C GLY A 93 23.48 -23.90 -27.92
N VAL A 94 24.60 -23.28 -28.30
CA VAL A 94 25.50 -23.82 -29.34
C VAL A 94 26.12 -25.14 -28.91
N VAL A 95 26.58 -25.24 -27.66
CA VAL A 95 27.16 -26.47 -27.10
C VAL A 95 26.11 -27.59 -27.05
N ALA A 96 24.89 -27.30 -26.61
CA ALA A 96 23.81 -28.28 -26.56
C ALA A 96 23.46 -28.84 -27.95
N LEU A 97 23.39 -27.99 -28.97
CA LEU A 97 23.17 -28.41 -30.35
C LEU A 97 24.32 -29.28 -30.87
N ALA A 98 25.58 -28.88 -30.62
CA ALA A 98 26.75 -29.64 -31.06
C ALA A 98 26.77 -31.04 -30.44
N VAL A 99 26.50 -31.15 -29.13
CA VAL A 99 26.41 -32.44 -28.43
C VAL A 99 25.24 -33.27 -28.99
N GLY A 100 24.08 -32.66 -29.20
CA GLY A 100 22.91 -33.35 -29.78
C GLY A 100 23.21 -33.94 -31.16
N ILE A 101 23.83 -33.16 -32.05
CA ILE A 101 24.23 -33.62 -33.40
C ILE A 101 25.23 -34.76 -33.31
N LEU A 102 26.22 -34.67 -32.42
CA LEU A 102 27.23 -35.72 -32.23
C LEU A 102 26.57 -37.03 -31.79
N LEU A 103 25.66 -36.97 -30.80
CA LEU A 103 24.97 -38.17 -30.31
C LEU A 103 24.07 -38.80 -31.37
N ILE A 104 23.34 -37.99 -32.15
CA ILE A 104 22.53 -38.48 -33.27
C ILE A 104 23.43 -39.13 -34.33
N GLY A 105 24.54 -38.48 -34.69
CA GLY A 105 25.50 -39.02 -35.64
C GLY A 105 26.08 -40.36 -35.17
N ALA A 106 26.50 -40.45 -33.90
CA ALA A 106 26.99 -41.69 -33.30
C ALA A 106 25.94 -42.81 -33.37
N ALA A 107 24.68 -42.51 -33.02
CA ALA A 107 23.59 -43.49 -33.09
C ALA A 107 23.36 -44.02 -34.51
N ILE A 108 23.37 -43.13 -35.53
CA ILE A 108 23.26 -43.54 -36.93
C ILE A 108 24.44 -44.40 -37.35
N THR A 109 25.67 -44.02 -36.99
CA THR A 109 26.86 -44.81 -37.36
C THR A 109 26.87 -46.20 -36.74
N VAL A 110 26.44 -46.34 -35.48
CA VAL A 110 26.32 -47.65 -34.82
C VAL A 110 25.25 -48.50 -35.49
N ASN A 111 24.10 -47.92 -35.82
CA ASN A 111 22.99 -48.64 -36.46
C ASN A 111 23.28 -49.03 -37.92
N LEU A 112 24.16 -48.31 -38.62
CA LEU A 112 24.57 -48.64 -40.00
C LEU A 112 25.67 -49.71 -40.02
N LEU A 113 26.46 -49.83 -38.95
CA LEU A 113 27.58 -50.77 -38.83
C LEU A 113 27.20 -52.09 -38.15
N ALA A 114 26.07 -52.13 -37.44
CA ALA A 114 25.44 -53.33 -36.87
C ALA A 114 24.60 -54.08 -37.91
#